data_AF-A0A7K0G618-F1
#
_entry.id   AF-A0A7K0G618-F1
#
_cell.length_a   1.000
_cell.length_b   1.000
_cell.length_c   1.000
_cell.angle_alpha   90.00
_cell.angle_beta   90.00
_cell.angle_gamma   90.00
#
_symmetry.space_group_name_H-M   'P 1'
#
loop_
_entity.id
_entity.type
_entity.pdbx_description
1 polymer ?
#
loop_
_entity_poly.entity_id
_entity_poly.type
_entity_poly.pdbx_seq_one_letter_code
_entity_poly.pdbx_strand_id
1 'polypeptide(L)' 'METEIKLQYGKKPDKFKKDHWEMSPELQEEYKKWQEMNIRENIFSRNQPLVYRRASDNKMIAEYNDGKIEFID' A
#
# COMPACT_ATOMS: atom_id res chain seq x y z
N MET A 1 -16.94 14.81 -13.12
CA MET A 1 -15.62 15.28 -12.66
C MET A 1 -14.87 14.06 -12.19
N GLU A 2 -14.10 13.45 -13.08
CA GLU A 2 -13.19 12.36 -12.72
C GLU A 2 -11.98 13.01 -12.07
N THR A 3 -11.90 12.94 -10.74
CA THR A 3 -10.71 13.34 -10.03
C THR A 3 -9.66 12.27 -10.32
N GLU A 4 -8.88 12.46 -11.39
CA GLU A 4 -7.62 11.75 -11.58
C GLU A 4 -6.76 12.03 -10.35
N ILE A 5 -6.77 11.08 -9.41
CA ILE A 5 -5.80 11.08 -8.32
C ILE A 5 -4.48 10.69 -8.96
N LYS A 6 -3.79 11.68 -9.54
CA LYS A 6 -2.35 11.59 -9.82
C LYS A 6 -1.66 11.50 -8.48
N LEU A 7 -1.58 10.28 -7.93
CA LEU A 7 -0.80 9.96 -6.74
C LEU A 7 0.64 10.37 -7.05
N GLN A 8 1.01 11.54 -6.52
CA GLN A 8 2.37 12.02 -6.55
C GLN A 8 3.19 11.05 -5.71
N TYR A 9 3.95 10.19 -6.37
CA TYR A 9 5.07 9.52 -5.74
C TYR A 9 5.89 10.58 -4.99
N GLY A 10 5.97 10.47 -3.67
CA GLY A 10 7.04 11.12 -2.90
C GLY A 10 6.68 12.29 -1.98
N LYS A 11 5.41 12.57 -1.66
CA LYS A 11 5.13 13.56 -0.58
C LYS A 11 4.08 13.07 0.42
N LYS A 12 4.54 12.78 1.64
CA LYS A 12 3.70 12.51 2.82
C LYS A 12 2.70 13.66 2.99
N PRO A 13 1.37 13.42 2.93
CA PRO A 13 0.37 14.45 3.21
C PRO A 13 0.65 15.18 4.52
N ASP A 14 0.41 16.49 4.55
CA ASP A 14 0.71 17.31 5.73
C ASP A 14 -0.01 16.82 6.99
N LYS A 15 -1.22 16.26 6.83
CA LYS A 15 -1.98 15.65 7.93
C LYS A 15 -1.27 14.47 8.60
N PHE A 16 -0.34 13.82 7.91
CA PHE A 16 0.45 12.71 8.45
C PHE A 16 1.84 13.14 8.94
N LYS A 17 2.18 14.45 8.95
CA LYS A 17 3.48 14.92 9.44
C LYS A 17 3.67 14.82 10.95
N LYS A 18 2.59 14.68 11.73
CA LYS A 18 2.64 14.43 13.16
C LYS A 18 3.33 13.09 13.46
N ASP A 19 3.88 12.96 14.66
CA ASP A 19 4.39 11.66 15.10
C ASP A 19 3.24 10.65 15.21
N HIS A 20 3.52 9.39 14.91
CA HIS A 20 2.50 8.32 14.89
C HIS A 20 1.76 8.22 16.24
N TRP A 21 2.50 8.39 17.34
CA TRP A 21 1.99 8.38 18.70
C TRP A 21 1.13 9.60 19.06
N GLU A 22 1.19 10.65 18.24
CA GLU A 22 0.40 11.88 18.40
C GLU A 22 -0.82 11.93 17.46
N MET A 23 -0.97 10.94 16.58
CA MET A 23 -2.13 10.80 15.70
C MET A 23 -3.33 10.24 16.47
N SER A 24 -4.54 10.68 16.13
CA SER A 24 -5.76 10.01 16.61
C SER A 24 -5.86 8.60 16.01
N PRO A 25 -6.58 7.67 16.64
CA PRO A 25 -6.76 6.31 16.12
C PRO A 25 -7.28 6.27 14.68
N GLU A 26 -8.21 7.15 14.32
CA GLU A 26 -8.77 7.25 12.97
C GLU A 26 -7.68 7.69 11.97
N LEU A 27 -6.87 8.66 12.36
CA LEU A 27 -5.78 9.16 11.54
C LEU A 27 -4.65 8.14 11.41
N GLN A 28 -4.40 7.31 12.43
CA GLN A 28 -3.48 6.18 12.35
C GLN A 28 -3.97 5.13 11.34
N GLU A 29 -5.27 4.83 11.33
CA GLU A 29 -5.87 3.92 10.35
C GLU A 29 -5.76 4.46 8.92
N GLU A 30 -6.08 5.74 8.72
CA GLU A 30 -5.87 6.41 7.43
C GLU A 30 -4.41 6.40 6.99
N TYR A 31 -3.49 6.66 7.93
CA TYR A 31 -2.06 6.64 7.65
C TYR A 31 -1.58 5.25 7.24
N LYS A 32 -2.07 4.20 7.92
CA LYS A 32 -1.79 2.81 7.56
C LYS A 32 -2.25 2.49 6.14
N LYS A 33 -3.50 2.82 5.79
CA LYS A 33 -4.03 2.62 4.42
C LYS A 33 -3.20 3.37 3.38
N TRP A 34 -2.84 4.62 3.67
CA TRP A 34 -1.97 5.41 2.80
C TRP A 34 -0.59 4.75 2.63
N GLN A 35 0.03 4.25 3.70
CA GLN A 35 1.31 3.55 3.60
C GLN A 35 1.20 2.26 2.77
N GLU A 36 0.18 1.44 3.00
CA GLU A 36 -0.05 0.20 2.25
C GLU A 36 -0.20 0.47 0.74
N MET A 37 -0.99 1.48 0.38
CA MET A 37 -1.13 1.91 -1.02
C MET A 37 0.21 2.36 -1.61
N ASN A 38 0.97 3.21 -0.91
CA ASN A 38 2.26 3.70 -1.42
C ASN A 38 3.29 2.58 -1.58
N ILE A 39 3.33 1.61 -0.66
CA ILE A 39 4.22 0.45 -0.77
C ILE A 39 3.85 -0.38 -2.01
N ARG A 40 2.56 -0.69 -2.17
CA ARG A 40 2.05 -1.45 -3.32
C ARG A 40 2.36 -0.76 -4.64
N GLU A 41 2.08 0.54 -4.74
CA GLU A 41 2.39 1.34 -5.93
C GLU A 41 3.89 1.42 -6.20
N ASN A 42 4.73 1.61 -5.17
CA ASN A 42 6.18 1.64 -5.34
C ASN A 42 6.71 0.31 -5.90
N ILE A 43 6.23 -0.81 -5.38
CA ILE A 43 6.60 -2.15 -5.84
C ILE A 43 6.17 -2.34 -7.31
N PHE A 44 4.92 -2.00 -7.64
CA PHE A 44 4.38 -2.15 -8.98
C PHE A 44 5.03 -1.21 -10.01
N SER A 45 5.39 0.01 -9.64
CA SER A 45 6.12 0.95 -10.52
C SER A 45 7.49 0.43 -10.94
N ARG A 46 8.07 -0.50 -10.16
CA ARG A 46 9.33 -1.18 -10.44
C ARG A 46 9.14 -2.50 -11.20
N ASN A 47 7.92 -2.80 -11.66
CA ASN A 47 7.52 -4.09 -12.23
C ASN A 47 7.87 -5.28 -11.33
N GLN A 48 7.82 -5.07 -10.01
CA GLN A 48 8.01 -6.13 -9.03
C GLN A 48 6.65 -6.63 -8.54
N PRO A 49 6.50 -7.92 -8.20
CA PRO A 49 5.30 -8.42 -7.53
C PRO A 49 5.29 -8.01 -6.05
N LEU A 50 4.10 -7.74 -5.53
CA LEU A 50 3.86 -7.65 -4.10
C LEU A 50 3.79 -9.06 -3.53
N VAL A 51 4.77 -9.43 -2.71
CA VAL A 51 4.85 -10.76 -2.10
C VAL A 51 4.38 -10.71 -0.65
N TYR A 52 3.38 -11.52 -0.31
CA TYR A 52 2.83 -11.57 1.05
C TYR A 52 2.31 -12.97 1.42
N ARG A 53 2.12 -13.20 2.71
CA ARG A 53 1.50 -14.43 3.22
C ARG A 53 0.01 -14.21 3.41
N ARG A 54 -0.80 -15.05 2.77
CA ARG A 54 -2.25 -14.99 2.91
C ARG A 54 -2.68 -15.66 4.22
N ALA A 55 -3.34 -14.89 5.09
CA ALA A 55 -3.69 -15.35 6.44
C ALA A 55 -4.67 -16.54 6.46
N SER A 56 -5.54 -16.66 5.46
CA SER A 56 -6.59 -17.70 5.42
C SER A 56 -6.05 -19.13 5.25
N ASP A 57 -4.94 -19.29 4.53
CA ASP A 57 -4.40 -20.60 4.18
C ASP A 57 -2.86 -20.68 4.32
N ASN A 58 -2.25 -19.66 4.91
CA ASN A 58 -0.82 -19.55 5.19
C ASN A 58 0.09 -19.68 3.94
N LYS A 59 -0.46 -19.52 2.74
CA LYS A 59 0.30 -19.61 1.48
C LYS A 59 1.03 -18.31 1.17
N MET A 60 2.18 -18.43 0.50
CA MET A 60 2.88 -17.29 -0.07
C MET A 60 2.24 -16.92 -1.42
N ILE A 61 1.98 -15.63 -1.60
CA ILE A 61 1.31 -15.07 -2.78
C ILE A 61 2.22 -14.02 -3.40
N ALA A 62 2.38 -14.06 -4.72
CA ALA A 62 2.89 -12.95 -5.53
C ALA A 62 1.71 -12.32 -6.30
N GLU A 63 1.43 -11.06 -6.01
CA GLU A 63 0.46 -10.24 -6.74
C GLU A 63 1.20 -9.29 -7.68
N TYR A 64 0.83 -9.27 -8.95
CA TYR A 64 1.42 -8.43 -9.98
C TYR A 64 0.55 -7.21 -10.27
N ASN A 65 1.13 -6.20 -10.96
CA ASN A 65 0.46 -4.94 -11.24
C ASN A 65 -0.75 -5.06 -12.20
N ASP A 66 -0.79 -6.13 -13.00
CA ASP A 66 -1.88 -6.50 -13.91
C ASP A 66 -3.01 -7.28 -13.20
N GLY A 67 -2.88 -7.51 -11.89
CA GLY A 67 -3.81 -8.28 -11.08
C GLY A 67 -3.58 -9.79 -11.16
N LYS A 68 -2.55 -10.27 -11.85
CA LYS A 68 -2.16 -11.68 -11.81
C LYS A 68 -1.74 -12.06 -10.39
N ILE A 69 -2.20 -13.23 -9.95
CA ILE A 69 -1.87 -13.81 -8.66
C ILE A 69 -1.19 -15.16 -8.89
N GLU A 70 0.01 -15.34 -8.33
CA GLU A 70 0.74 -16.60 -8.32
C GLU A 70 0.91 -17.11 -6.89
N PHE A 71 0.80 -18.44 -6.73
CA PHE A 71 1.14 -19.12 -5.49
C PHE A 71 2.61 -19.48 -5.52
N ILE A 72 3.34 -19.10 -4.48
CA ILE A 72 4.73 -19.46 -4.29
C ILE A 72 4.77 -20.65 -3.34
N ASP A 73 5.38 -21.75 -3.78
CA ASP A 73 5.69 -22.90 -2.94
C ASP A 73 6.95 -22.68 -2.09
#